data_AF-A0A7X9WGR3-F1
#
_entry.id   AF-A0A7X9WGR3-F1
#
_cell.length_a   1.000
_cell.length_b   1.000
_cell.length_c   1.000
_cell.angle_alpha   90.00
_cell.angle_beta   90.00
_cell.angle_gamma   90.00
#
_symmetry.space_group_name_H-M   'P 1'
#
loop_
_entity.id
_entity.type
_entity.pdbx_description
1 polymer ?
#
loop_
_entity_poly.entity_id
_entity_poly.type
_entity_poly.pdbx_seq_one_letter_code
_entity_poly.pdbx_strand_id
1 'polypeptide(L)'
;MPTRKRIKNELIDLKDDVKFELSELNNQKELVINGPASQLFKRAIHMSYLQGQKFAIDEIFTLIDENQIDEEFLIQYNNFEKYVQDQNLEKKFTFSNFTDIPRQFDDFMASFYYLKGQNFIVTHINSIIE
;
A
#
# COMPACT_ATOMS: atom_id res chain seq x y z
N MET A 1 -22.95 6.53 12.26
CA MET A 1 -21.71 6.15 12.96
C MET A 1 -20.63 7.13 12.52
N PRO A 2 -19.81 7.69 13.42
CA PRO A 2 -18.74 8.63 13.03
C PRO A 2 -17.84 8.02 11.96
N THR A 3 -17.44 8.82 10.97
CA THR A 3 -16.66 8.35 9.81
C THR A 3 -15.36 7.71 10.24
N ARG A 4 -14.65 8.33 11.19
CA ARG A 4 -13.42 7.75 11.78
C ARG A 4 -13.65 6.37 12.39
N LYS A 5 -14.79 6.14 13.05
CA LYS A 5 -15.08 4.84 13.68
C LYS A 5 -15.33 3.76 12.62
N ARG A 6 -16.01 4.08 11.51
CA ARG A 6 -16.23 3.15 10.39
C ARG A 6 -14.90 2.75 9.76
N ILE A 7 -14.08 3.74 9.43
CA ILE A 7 -12.74 3.55 8.86
C ILE A 7 -11.87 2.74 9.82
N LYS A 8 -11.86 3.06 11.11
CA LYS A 8 -11.04 2.34 12.11
C LYS A 8 -11.38 0.86 12.18
N ASN A 9 -12.66 0.50 12.09
CA ASN A 9 -13.07 -0.90 12.05
C ASN A 9 -12.56 -1.58 10.77
N GLU A 10 -12.74 -0.96 9.61
CA GLU A 10 -12.25 -1.51 8.35
C GLU A 10 -10.73 -1.72 8.36
N LEU A 11 -9.98 -0.75 8.89
CA LEU A 11 -8.53 -0.84 8.97
C LEU A 11 -8.06 -1.98 9.86
N ILE A 12 -8.86 -2.45 10.83
CA ILE A 12 -8.52 -3.63 11.63
C ILE A 12 -8.57 -4.88 10.75
N ASP A 13 -9.65 -5.04 9.98
CA ASP A 13 -9.83 -6.18 9.09
C ASP A 13 -8.71 -6.21 8.02
N LEU A 14 -8.48 -5.07 7.35
CA LEU A 14 -7.40 -4.92 6.37
C LEU A 14 -6.01 -5.20 6.97
N LYS A 15 -5.77 -4.77 8.22
CA LYS A 15 -4.49 -5.00 8.89
C LYS A 15 -4.27 -6.48 9.17
N ASP A 16 -5.32 -7.21 9.52
CA ASP A 16 -5.21 -8.63 9.82
C ASP A 16 -5.04 -9.45 8.54
N ASP A 17 -5.70 -9.08 7.44
CA ASP A 17 -5.46 -9.65 6.11
C ASP A 17 -3.99 -9.46 5.68
N VAL A 18 -3.48 -8.22 5.76
CA VAL A 18 -2.08 -7.92 5.42
C VAL A 18 -1.10 -8.72 6.29
N LYS A 19 -1.34 -8.82 7.61
CA LYS A 19 -0.50 -9.64 8.48
C LYS A 19 -0.51 -11.11 8.08
N PHE A 20 -1.69 -11.64 7.74
CA PHE A 20 -1.83 -13.02 7.30
C PHE A 20 -1.02 -13.27 6.02
N GLU A 21 -1.19 -12.43 5.00
CA GLU A 21 -0.46 -12.57 3.73
C GLU A 21 1.06 -12.40 3.89
N LEU A 22 1.50 -11.45 4.71
CA LEU A 22 2.92 -11.28 5.05
C LEU A 22 3.49 -12.52 5.75
N SER A 23 2.72 -13.15 6.63
CA SER A 23 3.09 -14.39 7.30
C SER A 23 3.23 -15.54 6.30
N GLU A 24 2.28 -15.69 5.39
CA GLU A 24 2.33 -16.73 4.36
C GLU A 24 3.54 -16.57 3.43
N LEU A 25 3.85 -15.34 3.01
CA LEU A 25 5.06 -15.05 2.22
C LEU A 25 6.37 -15.36 2.97
N ASN A 26 6.36 -15.25 4.30
CA ASN A 26 7.49 -15.61 5.13
C ASN A 26 7.59 -17.11 5.34
N ASN A 27 6.48 -17.83 5.51
CA ASN A 27 6.43 -19.28 5.59
C ASN A 27 6.94 -19.93 4.29
N GLN A 28 6.61 -19.34 3.13
CA GLN A 28 7.06 -19.82 1.82
C GLN A 28 8.50 -19.41 1.47
N LYS A 29 9.18 -18.64 2.33
CA LYS A 29 10.51 -18.07 2.05
C LYS A 29 11.56 -19.15 1.75
N GLU A 30 11.60 -20.23 2.52
CA GLU A 30 12.58 -21.31 2.34
C GLU A 30 12.39 -22.07 1.02
N LEU A 31 11.15 -22.17 0.53
CA LEU A 31 10.81 -22.85 -0.72
C LEU A 31 11.20 -22.03 -1.96
N VAL A 32 11.31 -20.71 -1.82
CA VAL A 32 11.48 -19.78 -2.95
C VAL A 32 12.88 -19.15 -3.01
N ILE A 33 13.63 -19.05 -1.90
CA ILE A 33 14.99 -18.46 -1.88
C ILE A 33 15.95 -19.17 -2.83
N ASN A 34 15.78 -20.48 -3.02
CA ASN A 34 16.56 -21.28 -3.96
C ASN A 34 15.82 -21.55 -5.29
N GLY A 35 14.67 -20.90 -5.49
CA GLY A 35 13.84 -21.06 -6.66
C GLY A 35 14.32 -20.22 -7.86
N PRO A 36 13.70 -20.41 -9.05
CA PRO A 36 14.01 -19.61 -10.24
C PRO A 36 13.89 -18.10 -9.99
N ALA A 37 14.72 -17.30 -10.67
CA ALA A 37 14.74 -15.84 -10.55
C ALA A 37 13.36 -15.18 -10.73
N SER A 38 12.51 -15.73 -11.60
CA SER A 38 11.14 -15.25 -11.80
C SER A 38 10.24 -15.41 -10.57
N GLN A 39 10.46 -16.43 -9.75
CA GLN A 39 9.73 -16.63 -8.49
C GLN A 39 10.23 -15.67 -7.41
N LEU A 40 11.55 -15.45 -7.32
CA LEU A 40 12.15 -14.45 -6.43
C LEU A 40 11.61 -13.05 -6.73
N PHE A 41 11.55 -12.68 -8.01
CA PHE A 41 11.03 -11.38 -8.45
C PHE A 41 9.55 -11.20 -8.13
N LYS A 42 8.71 -12.21 -8.42
CA LYS A 42 7.29 -12.19 -8.03
C LYS A 42 7.11 -12.03 -6.53
N ARG A 43 7.90 -12.75 -5.73
CA ARG A 43 7.89 -12.65 -4.28
C ARG A 43 8.28 -11.24 -3.81
N ALA A 44 9.34 -10.65 -4.40
CA ALA A 44 9.78 -9.30 -4.06
C ALA A 44 8.69 -8.26 -4.37
N ILE A 45 8.08 -8.32 -5.55
CA ILE A 45 6.94 -7.47 -5.94
C ILE A 45 5.78 -7.59 -4.95
N HIS A 46 5.39 -8.83 -4.62
CA HIS A 46 4.27 -9.06 -3.71
C HIS A 46 4.57 -8.52 -2.31
N MET A 47 5.79 -8.73 -1.83
CA MET A 47 6.25 -8.18 -0.56
C MET A 47 6.19 -6.66 -0.54
N SER A 48 6.68 -5.98 -1.58
CA SER A 48 6.62 -4.52 -1.68
C SER A 48 5.18 -4.02 -1.68
N TYR A 49 4.28 -4.69 -2.39
CA TYR A 49 2.86 -4.35 -2.42
C TYR A 49 2.20 -4.42 -1.03
N LEU A 50 2.38 -5.53 -0.31
CA LEU A 50 1.83 -5.70 1.04
C LEU A 50 2.45 -4.75 2.07
N GLN A 51 3.75 -4.45 1.94
CA GLN A 51 4.39 -3.42 2.77
C GLN A 51 3.79 -2.04 2.50
N GLY A 52 3.45 -1.73 1.25
CA GLY A 52 2.74 -0.50 0.88
C GLY A 52 1.36 -0.42 1.50
N GLN A 53 0.58 -1.51 1.45
CA GLN A 53 -0.71 -1.59 2.12
C GLN A 53 -0.57 -1.36 3.63
N LYS A 54 0.35 -2.09 4.28
CA LYS A 54 0.63 -1.94 5.71
C LYS A 54 0.95 -0.49 6.09
N PHE A 55 1.81 0.17 5.32
CA PHE A 55 2.18 1.57 5.57
C PHE A 55 0.97 2.49 5.52
N ALA A 56 0.16 2.40 4.46
CA ALA A 56 -1.04 3.24 4.35
C ALA A 56 -2.03 2.98 5.48
N ILE A 57 -2.21 1.72 5.89
CA ILE A 57 -3.06 1.36 7.03
C ILE A 57 -2.55 2.03 8.33
N ASP A 58 -1.27 1.88 8.64
CA ASP A 58 -0.68 2.44 9.86
C ASP A 58 -0.71 3.99 9.84
N GLU A 59 -0.51 4.62 8.68
CA GLU A 59 -0.63 6.07 8.52
C GLU A 59 -2.06 6.54 8.79
N ILE A 60 -3.07 5.90 8.19
CA ILE A 60 -4.47 6.29 8.40
C ILE A 60 -4.90 6.04 9.86
N PHE A 61 -4.43 4.97 10.51
CA PHE A 61 -4.62 4.79 11.96
C PHE A 61 -4.06 5.97 12.76
N THR A 62 -2.85 6.42 12.41
CA THR A 62 -2.20 7.57 13.06
C THR A 62 -3.04 8.83 12.87
N LEU A 63 -3.50 9.10 11.64
CA LEU A 63 -4.41 10.22 11.36
C LEU A 63 -5.73 10.13 12.16
N ILE A 64 -6.29 8.94 12.35
CA ILE A 64 -7.50 8.77 13.17
C ILE A 64 -7.22 9.10 14.64
N ASP A 65 -6.08 8.64 15.16
CA ASP A 65 -5.75 8.77 16.58
C ASP A 65 -5.27 10.20 16.95
N GLU A 66 -4.67 10.93 16.00
CA GLU A 66 -4.18 12.30 16.19
C GLU A 66 -5.25 13.39 16.04
N ASN A 67 -6.36 13.11 15.34
CA ASN A 67 -7.41 14.09 15.07
C ASN A 67 -8.65 13.79 15.92
N GLN A 68 -9.21 14.79 16.63
CA GLN A 68 -10.25 14.56 17.64
C GLN A 68 -11.67 14.54 17.09
N ILE A 69 -11.88 15.15 15.92
CA ILE A 69 -13.17 15.18 15.22
C ILE A 69 -13.02 14.72 13.76
N ASP A 70 -14.14 14.34 13.15
CA ASP A 70 -14.16 13.79 11.79
C ASP A 70 -13.67 14.82 10.74
N GLU A 71 -13.96 16.11 10.94
CA GLU A 71 -13.56 17.18 10.01
C GLU A 71 -12.04 17.35 9.93
N GLU A 72 -11.36 17.43 11.09
CA GLU A 72 -9.90 17.51 11.16
C GLU A 72 -9.24 16.28 10.51
N PHE A 73 -9.75 15.09 10.83
CA PHE A 73 -9.28 13.85 10.22
C PHE A 73 -9.42 13.87 8.70
N LEU A 74 -10.59 14.27 8.18
CA LEU A 74 -10.83 14.28 6.74
C LEU A 74 -9.89 15.24 6.00
N ILE A 75 -9.56 16.39 6.60
CA ILE A 75 -8.58 17.32 6.01
C ILE A 75 -7.21 16.64 5.88
N GLN A 76 -6.72 16.01 6.95
CA GLN A 76 -5.41 15.36 6.92
C GLN A 76 -5.39 14.12 6.02
N TYR A 77 -6.47 13.32 6.06
CA TYR A 77 -6.65 12.17 5.20
C TYR A 77 -6.63 12.58 3.72
N ASN A 78 -7.37 13.62 3.33
CA ASN A 78 -7.40 14.08 1.93
C ASN A 78 -6.01 14.55 1.44
N ASN A 79 -5.20 15.13 2.33
CA ASN A 79 -3.82 15.49 1.99
C ASN A 79 -2.96 14.23 1.72
N PHE A 80 -3.08 13.22 2.57
CA PHE A 80 -2.40 11.94 2.40
C PHE A 80 -2.89 11.19 1.14
N GLU A 81 -4.19 11.12 0.94
CA GLU A 81 -4.86 10.53 -0.22
C GLU A 81 -4.32 11.14 -1.52
N LYS A 82 -4.33 12.47 -1.60
CA LYS A 82 -3.83 13.21 -2.76
C LYS A 82 -2.35 12.92 -3.02
N TYR A 83 -1.51 12.92 -1.98
CA TYR A 83 -0.09 12.57 -2.11
C TYR A 83 0.09 11.17 -2.71
N VAL A 84 -0.62 10.17 -2.20
CA VAL A 84 -0.55 8.79 -2.70
C VAL A 84 -1.01 8.70 -4.16
N GLN A 85 -2.11 9.36 -4.51
CA GLN A 85 -2.65 9.36 -5.87
C GLN A 85 -1.70 10.02 -6.87
N ASP A 86 -1.16 11.20 -6.53
CA ASP A 86 -0.22 11.94 -7.37
C ASP A 86 1.04 11.11 -7.63
N GLN A 87 1.62 10.50 -6.59
CA GLN A 87 2.79 9.63 -6.72
C GLN A 87 2.51 8.36 -7.53
N ASN A 88 1.33 7.75 -7.36
CA ASN A 88 0.93 6.58 -8.14
C ASN A 88 0.74 6.92 -9.62
N LEU A 89 0.14 8.08 -9.93
CA LEU A 89 -0.01 8.60 -11.30
C LEU A 89 1.36 8.85 -11.95
N GLU A 90 2.26 9.54 -11.25
CA GLU A 90 3.62 9.82 -11.73
C GLU A 90 4.39 8.53 -12.06
N LYS A 91 4.36 7.53 -11.17
CA LYS A 91 5.04 6.25 -11.39
C LYS A 91 4.41 5.45 -12.52
N LYS A 92 3.07 5.45 -12.67
CA LYS A 92 2.38 4.82 -13.81
C LYS A 92 2.83 5.45 -15.12
N PHE A 93 2.86 6.78 -15.18
CA PHE A 93 3.33 7.52 -16.34
C PHE A 93 4.79 7.18 -16.67
N THR A 94 5.67 7.21 -15.66
CA THR A 94 7.08 6.83 -15.80
C THR A 94 7.23 5.43 -16.36
N PHE A 95 6.52 4.45 -15.80
CA PHE A 95 6.54 3.06 -16.27
C PHE A 95 6.06 2.93 -17.72
N SER A 96 4.99 3.65 -18.09
CA SER A 96 4.46 3.61 -19.46
C SER A 96 5.41 4.21 -20.52
N ASN A 97 6.36 5.04 -20.09
CA ASN A 97 7.35 5.67 -20.97
C ASN A 97 8.68 4.92 -21.05
N PHE A 98 8.83 3.79 -20.37
CA PHE A 98 10.02 2.96 -20.54
C PHE A 98 10.07 2.35 -21.93
N THR A 99 11.15 2.63 -22.65
CA THR A 99 11.45 2.05 -23.97
C THR A 99 12.49 0.93 -23.90
N ASP A 100 13.15 0.78 -22.75
CA ASP A 100 14.11 -0.30 -22.43
C ASP A 100 14.14 -0.52 -20.89
N ILE A 101 14.87 -1.54 -20.42
CA ILE A 101 15.05 -1.84 -19.00
C ILE A 101 16.08 -0.87 -18.38
N PRO A 102 15.68 0.04 -17.46
CA PRO A 102 16.61 0.96 -16.82
C PRO A 102 17.56 0.25 -15.85
N ARG A 103 18.72 0.87 -15.55
CA ARG A 103 19.74 0.32 -14.64
C ARG A 103 19.25 0.01 -13.21
N GLN A 104 18.17 0.65 -12.76
CA GLN A 104 17.59 0.50 -11.41
C GLN A 104 16.14 0.01 -11.50
N PHE A 105 15.88 -0.91 -12.44
CA PHE A 105 14.53 -1.39 -12.70
C PHE A 105 13.93 -2.14 -11.50
N ASP A 106 14.75 -2.88 -10.77
CA ASP A 106 14.37 -3.57 -9.53
C ASP A 106 13.92 -2.58 -8.43
N ASP A 107 14.72 -1.54 -8.16
CA ASP A 107 14.36 -0.48 -7.21
C ASP A 107 13.08 0.25 -7.65
N PHE A 108 12.97 0.55 -8.95
CA PHE A 108 11.77 1.15 -9.51
C PHE A 108 10.55 0.27 -9.25
N MET A 109 10.64 -1.03 -9.57
CA MET A 109 9.53 -1.97 -9.41
C MET A 109 9.13 -2.14 -7.95
N ALA A 110 10.10 -2.22 -7.03
CA ALA A 110 9.81 -2.24 -5.60
C ALA A 110 9.02 -0.98 -5.18
N SER A 111 9.49 0.21 -5.56
CA SER A 111 8.81 1.48 -5.25
C SER A 111 7.42 1.58 -5.90
N PHE A 112 7.28 1.07 -7.13
CA PHE A 112 6.05 1.13 -7.89
C PHE A 112 4.96 0.24 -7.29
N TYR A 113 5.31 -0.98 -6.89
CA TYR A 113 4.36 -1.88 -6.24
C TYR A 113 4.06 -1.46 -4.80
N TYR A 114 5.04 -0.88 -4.09
CA TYR A 114 4.79 -0.26 -2.80
C TYR A 114 3.72 0.85 -2.88
N LEU A 115 3.85 1.77 -3.85
CA LEU A 115 2.84 2.81 -4.09
C LEU A 115 1.50 2.25 -4.56
N LYS A 116 1.48 1.18 -5.37
CA LYS A 116 0.24 0.47 -5.70
C LYS A 116 -0.46 -0.09 -4.46
N GLY A 117 0.30 -0.60 -3.50
CA GLY A 117 -0.22 -1.10 -2.22
C GLY A 117 -0.87 0.01 -1.40
N GLN A 118 -0.20 1.15 -1.27
CA GLN A 118 -0.79 2.32 -0.61
C GLN A 118 -2.07 2.79 -1.30
N ASN A 119 -2.02 2.92 -2.64
CA ASN A 119 -3.15 3.39 -3.43
C ASN A 119 -4.36 2.44 -3.34
N PHE A 120 -4.13 1.13 -3.20
CA PHE A 120 -5.21 0.17 -2.98
C PHE A 120 -5.98 0.48 -1.70
N ILE A 121 -5.28 0.66 -0.58
CA ILE A 121 -5.89 1.00 0.71
C ILE A 121 -6.62 2.35 0.63
N VAL A 122 -5.98 3.38 0.08
CA VAL A 122 -6.60 4.71 -0.08
C VAL A 122 -7.88 4.65 -0.92
N THR A 123 -7.85 3.92 -2.04
CA THR A 123 -9.04 3.75 -2.90
C THR A 123 -10.16 3.03 -2.14
N HIS A 124 -9.82 2.02 -1.34
CA HIS A 124 -10.78 1.29 -0.53
C HIS A 124 -11.41 2.19 0.54
N ILE A 125 -10.60 2.95 1.29
CA ILE A 125 -11.10 3.87 2.31
C ILE A 125 -11.98 4.98 1.70
N ASN A 126 -11.63 5.50 0.52
CA ASN A 126 -12.49 6.46 -0.19
C ASN A 126 -13.90 5.90 -0.43
N SER A 127 -14.02 4.62 -0.82
CA SER A 127 -15.32 3.98 -1.03
C SER A 127 -16.18 3.82 0.23
N ILE A 128 -15.58 4.03 1.42
CA ILE A 128 -16.27 3.98 2.72
C ILE A 128 -16.68 5.39 3.17
N ILE A 129 -15.92 6.40 2.77
CA ILE A 129 -16.18 7.81 3.08
C ILE A 129 -17.34 8.35 2.24
N GLU A 130 -17.46 7.93 0.98
CA GLU A 130 -18.62 8.16 0.10
C GLU A 130 -19.93 7.59 0.68
#